data_AF-A0A6J0CEA0-F1
#
_entry.id   AF-A0A6J0CEA0-F1
#
_cell.length_a   1.000
_cell.length_b   1.000
_cell.length_c   1.000
_cell.angle_alpha   90.00
_cell.angle_beta   90.00
_cell.angle_gamma   90.00
#
_symmetry.space_group_name_H-M   'P 1'
#
loop_
_entity.id
_entity.type
_entity.pdbx_description
1 polymer ?
#
loop_
_entity_poly.entity_id
_entity_poly.type
_entity_poly.pdbx_seq_one_letter_code
_entity_poly.pdbx_strand_id
1 'polypeptide(L)'
;MKQYNIDMYSPFSNLKALIKPANVTIINEKQLCERVYKLQQVKCVNRKRNFKVGDLVRISKYKNLFEKGYSLNWATEIFTVNEVKNTKPTTYKHVDYQDKSIEGGLYEEELNKVKYHDGEKSGYVLEKVLRQRGNQPCLKWLGFDSSHNSWIDETNL
;
A
#
# COMPACT_ATOMS: atom_id res chain seq x y z
N MET A 1 25.22 0.62 -46.32
CA MET A 1 24.80 0.55 -44.90
C MET A 1 23.46 1.26 -44.78
N LYS A 2 22.41 0.57 -44.31
CA LYS A 2 21.09 1.21 -44.12
C LYS A 2 21.14 2.02 -42.82
N GLN A 3 20.92 3.32 -42.93
CA GLN A 3 20.77 4.22 -41.79
C GLN A 3 19.37 4.03 -41.23
N TYR A 4 19.27 3.49 -40.02
CA TYR A 4 17.99 3.39 -39.32
C TYR A 4 17.81 4.68 -38.52
N ASN A 5 16.84 5.51 -38.92
CA ASN A 5 16.34 6.59 -38.08
C ASN A 5 15.51 5.94 -36.97
N ILE A 6 16.08 5.88 -35.76
CA ILE A 6 15.37 5.44 -34.57
C ILE A 6 14.65 6.68 -34.04
N ASP A 7 13.39 6.88 -34.46
CA ASP A 7 12.52 7.85 -33.81
C ASP A 7 12.21 7.34 -32.39
N MET A 8 12.84 7.95 -31.37
CA MET A 8 12.51 7.69 -29.98
C MET A 8 11.09 8.20 -29.67
N TYR A 9 10.11 7.30 -29.74
CA TYR A 9 8.78 7.53 -29.19
C TYR A 9 8.81 7.34 -27.67
N SER A 10 8.47 8.38 -26.92
CA SER A 10 8.08 8.24 -25.52
C SER A 10 6.67 7.64 -25.45
N PRO A 11 6.43 6.57 -24.67
CA PRO A 11 5.18 5.79 -24.69
C PRO A 11 4.00 6.48 -23.98
N PHE A 12 4.18 7.68 -23.44
CA PHE A 12 3.14 8.43 -22.72
C PHE A 12 2.52 9.52 -23.60
N SER A 13 1.99 9.18 -24.78
CA SER A 13 1.60 10.18 -25.77
C SER A 13 0.10 10.52 -25.75
N ASN A 14 -0.31 11.39 -24.83
CA ASN A 14 -1.36 12.38 -25.14
C ASN A 14 -0.76 13.77 -25.46
N LEU A 15 0.57 13.89 -25.42
CA LEU A 15 1.31 15.13 -25.65
C LEU A 15 2.24 14.95 -26.85
N LYS A 16 1.80 15.33 -28.04
CA LYS A 16 2.73 15.62 -29.14
C LYS A 16 3.61 16.80 -28.70
N ALA A 17 4.88 16.56 -28.37
CA ALA A 17 5.82 17.63 -28.13
C ALA A 17 5.98 18.46 -29.41
N LEU A 18 5.62 19.76 -29.35
CA LEU A 18 5.71 20.66 -30.52
C LEU A 18 7.16 20.99 -30.91
N ILE A 19 8.11 20.78 -29.99
CA ILE A 19 9.54 21.10 -30.18
C ILE A 19 10.32 19.80 -29.99
N LYS A 20 11.20 19.49 -30.95
CA LYS A 20 12.12 18.36 -30.84
C LYS A 20 13.09 18.62 -29.68
N PRO A 21 13.48 17.60 -28.89
CA PRO A 21 14.39 17.77 -27.76
C PRO A 21 15.72 18.45 -28.14
N ALA A 22 16.21 18.21 -29.37
CA ALA A 22 17.42 18.86 -29.89
C ALA A 22 17.28 20.38 -30.13
N ASN A 23 16.06 20.92 -30.19
CA ASN A 23 15.77 22.33 -30.46
C ASN A 23 15.31 23.08 -29.20
N VAL A 24 15.51 22.51 -28.02
CA VAL A 24 15.21 23.16 -26.73
C VAL A 24 16.38 24.08 -26.35
N THR A 25 16.09 25.36 -26.21
CA THR A 25 17.03 26.39 -25.75
C THR A 25 16.56 26.92 -24.39
N ILE A 26 17.42 27.64 -23.68
CA ILE A 26 17.14 28.20 -22.34
C ILE A 26 15.89 29.11 -22.34
N ILE A 27 15.65 29.82 -23.46
CA ILE A 27 14.53 30.77 -23.60
C ILE A 27 13.17 30.04 -23.66
N ASN A 28 13.12 28.96 -24.43
CA ASN A 28 11.94 28.14 -24.68
C ASN A 28 11.75 27.05 -23.61
N GLU A 29 12.77 26.74 -22.82
CA GLU A 29 12.70 25.77 -21.71
C GLU A 29 11.57 26.10 -20.74
N LYS A 30 11.50 27.34 -20.24
CA LYS A 30 10.47 27.74 -19.28
C LYS A 30 9.06 27.58 -19.83
N GLN A 31 8.85 28.00 -21.08
CA GLN A 31 7.56 27.89 -21.76
C GLN A 31 7.17 26.43 -22.05
N LEU A 32 8.15 25.61 -22.41
CA LEU A 32 7.96 24.18 -22.64
C LEU A 32 7.61 23.45 -21.34
N CYS A 33 8.37 23.72 -20.27
CA CYS A 33 8.15 23.18 -18.93
C CYS A 33 6.74 23.51 -18.44
N GLU A 34 6.37 24.79 -18.47
CA GLU A 34 5.01 25.20 -18.08
C GLU A 34 3.94 24.49 -18.90
N ARG A 35 4.10 24.34 -20.22
CA ARG A 35 3.09 23.73 -21.08
C ARG A 35 2.95 22.22 -20.84
N VAL A 36 4.07 21.51 -20.71
CA VAL A 36 4.10 20.06 -20.47
C VAL A 36 3.49 19.74 -19.10
N TYR A 37 3.90 20.48 -18.07
CA TYR A 37 3.49 20.19 -16.70
C TYR A 37 2.17 20.86 -16.28
N LYS A 38 1.71 21.94 -16.94
CA LYS A 38 0.35 22.50 -16.72
C LYS A 38 -0.75 21.53 -17.15
N LEU A 39 -0.55 20.80 -18.25
CA LEU A 39 -1.53 19.82 -18.77
C LEU A 39 -1.48 18.48 -18.00
N GLN A 40 -0.35 18.18 -17.37
CA GLN A 40 -0.20 17.06 -16.42
C GLN A 40 -0.76 17.34 -15.04
N GLN A 41 -1.44 18.47 -14.81
CA GLN A 41 -2.42 18.54 -13.72
C GLN A 41 -3.53 17.57 -14.05
N VAL A 42 -3.25 16.29 -13.76
CA VAL A 42 -4.13 15.14 -13.95
C VAL A 42 -5.48 15.58 -13.46
N LYS A 43 -6.50 15.51 -14.32
CA LYS A 43 -7.89 15.72 -13.92
C LYS A 43 -8.08 14.87 -12.68
N CYS A 44 -8.10 15.52 -11.52
CA CYS A 44 -8.32 14.84 -10.26
C CYS A 44 -9.79 14.47 -10.31
N VAL A 45 -10.07 13.27 -10.83
CA VAL A 45 -11.35 12.64 -10.65
C VAL A 45 -11.53 12.61 -9.14
N ASN A 46 -12.56 13.30 -8.64
CA ASN A 46 -12.95 13.21 -7.23
C ASN A 46 -13.32 11.75 -6.97
N ARG A 47 -12.32 10.93 -6.66
CA ARG A 47 -12.51 9.54 -6.29
C ARG A 47 -13.19 9.54 -4.94
N LYS A 48 -14.30 8.81 -4.86
CA LYS A 48 -15.01 8.61 -3.60
C LYS A 48 -14.04 7.93 -2.64
N ARG A 49 -13.89 8.49 -1.44
CA ARG A 49 -13.12 7.86 -0.37
C ARG A 49 -13.82 6.59 0.06
N ASN A 50 -13.11 5.46 0.00
CA ASN A 50 -13.66 4.16 0.37
C ASN A 50 -13.49 3.83 1.87
N PHE A 51 -12.50 4.42 2.52
CA PHE A 51 -12.21 4.20 3.94
C PHE A 51 -12.48 5.43 4.81
N LYS A 52 -12.84 5.19 6.07
CA LYS A 52 -13.05 6.18 7.12
C LYS A 52 -12.12 5.93 8.30
N VAL A 53 -11.91 6.97 9.11
CA VAL A 53 -11.22 6.82 10.41
C VAL A 53 -11.95 5.79 11.26
N GLY A 54 -11.20 4.88 11.88
CA GLY A 54 -11.72 3.76 12.67
C GLY A 54 -12.00 2.48 11.86
N ASP A 55 -11.90 2.50 10.53
CA ASP A 55 -12.00 1.27 9.74
C ASP A 55 -10.78 0.36 10.00
N LEU A 56 -11.04 -0.94 10.10
CA LEU A 56 -10.01 -1.98 10.22
C LEU A 56 -9.59 -2.44 8.83
N VAL A 57 -8.29 -2.45 8.58
CA VAL A 57 -7.71 -2.70 7.25
C VAL A 57 -6.47 -3.58 7.32
N ARG A 58 -6.20 -4.32 6.24
CA ARG A 58 -4.91 -4.98 5.98
C ARG A 58 -4.15 -4.20 4.91
N ILE A 59 -2.83 -4.19 5.04
CA ILE A 59 -1.91 -3.55 4.11
C ILE A 59 -1.43 -4.56 3.07
N SER A 60 -1.26 -4.16 1.81
CA SER A 60 -0.72 -5.02 0.76
C SER A 60 0.73 -5.40 1.05
N LYS A 61 1.09 -6.66 0.82
CA LYS A 61 2.45 -7.16 1.00
C LYS A 61 3.29 -6.85 -0.23
N TYR A 62 4.52 -6.38 -0.03
CA TYR A 62 5.51 -6.30 -1.11
C TYR A 62 5.85 -7.70 -1.62
N LYS A 63 5.75 -7.90 -2.93
CA LYS A 63 6.04 -9.18 -3.56
C LYS A 63 7.45 -9.22 -4.14
N ASN A 64 8.16 -10.30 -3.86
CA ASN A 64 9.44 -10.58 -4.51
C ASN A 64 9.22 -11.20 -5.89
N LEU A 65 10.20 -11.04 -6.80
CA LEU A 65 10.17 -11.53 -8.19
C LEU A 65 9.83 -13.03 -8.33
N PHE A 66 10.20 -13.84 -7.33
CA PHE A 66 10.02 -15.29 -7.33
C PHE A 66 8.96 -15.77 -6.32
N GLU A 67 8.10 -14.88 -5.84
CA GLU A 67 7.06 -15.26 -4.90
C GLU A 67 5.96 -16.05 -5.61
N LYS A 68 5.56 -17.16 -4.99
CA LYS A 68 4.61 -18.10 -5.60
C LYS A 68 3.20 -17.51 -5.57
N GLY A 69 2.39 -17.87 -6.58
CA GLY A 69 1.03 -17.34 -6.74
C GLY A 69 0.06 -17.67 -5.60
N TYR A 70 0.36 -18.68 -4.77
CA TYR A 70 -0.45 -19.05 -3.61
C TYR A 70 -0.09 -18.28 -2.33
N SER A 71 0.96 -17.44 -2.35
CA SER A 71 1.31 -16.60 -1.21
C SER A 71 0.26 -15.51 -1.00
N LEU A 72 -0.02 -15.19 0.26
CA LEU A 72 -0.95 -14.13 0.63
C LEU A 72 -0.47 -12.76 0.11
N ASN A 73 -1.41 -12.00 -0.48
CA ASN A 73 -1.15 -10.65 -1.01
C ASN A 73 -1.26 -9.55 0.04
N TRP A 74 -1.80 -9.87 1.21
CA TRP A 74 -2.10 -8.94 2.28
C TRP A 74 -1.30 -9.32 3.52
N ALA A 75 -0.90 -8.33 4.32
CA ALA A 75 -0.29 -8.54 5.62
C ALA A 75 -1.24 -9.29 6.55
N THR A 76 -0.66 -10.11 7.44
CA THR A 76 -1.42 -10.85 8.46
C THR A 76 -1.94 -9.92 9.55
N GLU A 77 -1.18 -8.86 9.84
CA GLU A 77 -1.53 -7.84 10.82
C GLU A 77 -2.68 -6.95 10.33
N ILE A 78 -3.51 -6.51 11.29
CA ILE A 78 -4.70 -5.69 11.04
C ILE A 78 -4.47 -4.34 11.70
N PHE A 79 -4.68 -3.29 10.92
CA PHE A 79 -4.41 -1.92 11.29
C PHE A 79 -5.69 -1.12 11.36
N THR A 80 -5.69 -0.07 12.17
CA THR A 80 -6.81 0.87 12.26
C THR A 80 -6.47 2.13 11.48
N VAL A 81 -7.38 2.60 10.63
CA VAL A 81 -7.24 3.89 9.94
C VAL A 81 -7.36 5.01 10.99
N ASN A 82 -6.28 5.76 11.18
CA ASN A 82 -6.21 6.85 12.16
C ASN A 82 -6.52 8.21 11.51
N GLU A 83 -5.96 8.48 10.34
CA GLU A 83 -6.10 9.78 9.66
C GLU A 83 -6.34 9.59 8.17
N VAL A 84 -7.21 10.42 7.58
CA VAL A 84 -7.42 10.49 6.14
C VAL A 84 -6.90 11.84 5.63
N LYS A 85 -5.83 11.81 4.83
CA LYS A 85 -5.21 13.00 4.25
C LYS A 85 -5.72 13.24 2.84
N ASN A 86 -6.22 14.45 2.60
CA ASN A 86 -6.72 14.91 1.30
C ASN A 86 -5.57 15.35 0.36
N THR A 87 -4.58 14.49 0.19
CA THR A 87 -3.53 14.59 -0.83
C THR A 87 -4.08 14.16 -2.20
N LYS A 88 -3.31 14.34 -3.27
CA LYS A 88 -3.69 13.92 -4.63
C LYS A 88 -2.66 12.90 -5.14
N PRO A 89 -2.93 11.57 -5.08
CA PRO A 89 -4.15 10.91 -4.58
C PRO A 89 -4.29 10.92 -3.05
N THR A 90 -5.50 10.65 -2.53
CA THR A 90 -5.79 10.57 -1.09
C THR A 90 -4.90 9.53 -0.43
N THR A 91 -4.30 9.88 0.71
CA THR A 91 -3.47 8.96 1.50
C THR A 91 -4.05 8.74 2.89
N TYR A 92 -3.79 7.57 3.46
CA TYR A 92 -4.30 7.15 4.75
C TYR A 92 -3.14 6.89 5.71
N LYS A 93 -3.29 7.30 6.96
CA LYS A 93 -2.39 6.89 8.04
C LYS A 93 -3.04 5.84 8.91
N HIS A 94 -2.21 4.96 9.45
CA HIS A 94 -2.63 3.79 10.18
C HIS A 94 -1.90 3.69 11.52
N VAL A 95 -2.57 3.04 12.47
CA VAL A 95 -1.98 2.62 13.74
C VAL A 95 -2.07 1.10 13.84
N ASP A 96 -1.06 0.50 14.48
CA ASP A 96 -1.05 -0.91 14.83
C ASP A 96 -2.04 -1.21 15.97
N TYR A 97 -2.08 -2.47 16.41
CA TYR A 97 -2.95 -2.88 17.52
C TYR A 97 -2.48 -2.37 18.90
N GLN A 98 -1.23 -1.88 19.01
CA GLN A 98 -0.66 -1.24 20.19
C GLN A 98 -0.79 0.30 20.13
N ASP A 99 -1.61 0.83 19.23
CA ASP A 99 -1.81 2.25 18.98
C ASP A 99 -0.54 3.01 18.54
N LYS A 100 0.48 2.31 18.03
CA LYS A 100 1.67 2.94 17.45
C LYS A 100 1.39 3.35 16.01
N SER A 101 1.63 4.62 15.72
CA SER A 101 1.52 5.14 14.36
C SER A 101 2.61 4.57 13.46
N ILE A 102 2.21 4.11 12.28
CA ILE A 102 3.13 3.72 11.22
C ILE A 102 3.61 4.97 10.49
N GLU A 103 4.88 4.98 10.08
CA GLU A 103 5.44 6.06 9.31
C GLU A 103 4.99 5.99 7.84
N GLY A 104 4.71 7.16 7.26
CA GLY A 104 4.19 7.27 5.89
C GLY A 104 2.67 7.23 5.81
N GLY A 105 2.16 7.38 4.59
CA GLY A 105 0.75 7.27 4.29
C GLY A 105 0.56 6.36 3.09
N LEU A 106 -0.41 5.46 3.16
CA LEU A 106 -0.69 4.49 2.11
C LEU A 106 -1.83 4.95 1.23
N TYR A 107 -1.82 4.48 -0.01
CA TYR A 107 -2.91 4.71 -0.95
C TYR A 107 -4.06 3.74 -0.73
N GLU A 108 -5.20 4.07 -1.31
CA GLU A 108 -6.40 3.24 -1.22
C GLU A 108 -6.18 1.84 -1.80
N GLU A 109 -5.43 1.75 -2.89
CA GLU A 109 -5.12 0.51 -3.60
C GLU A 109 -4.24 -0.46 -2.80
N GLU A 110 -3.55 0.06 -1.78
CA GLU A 110 -2.67 -0.70 -0.89
C GLU A 110 -3.40 -1.22 0.36
N LEU A 111 -4.71 -0.95 0.47
CA LEU A 111 -5.52 -1.25 1.64
C LEU A 111 -6.67 -2.18 1.31
N ASN A 112 -6.95 -3.11 2.23
CA ASN A 112 -8.10 -4.00 2.15
C ASN A 112 -8.93 -3.91 3.42
N LYS A 113 -10.23 -3.67 3.29
CA LYS A 113 -11.14 -3.57 4.44
C LYS A 113 -11.36 -4.94 5.07
N VAL A 114 -11.18 -5.02 6.38
CA VAL A 114 -11.52 -6.21 7.16
C VAL A 114 -12.95 -6.07 7.66
N LYS A 115 -13.75 -7.12 7.47
CA LYS A 115 -15.06 -7.25 8.09
C LYS A 115 -14.92 -8.19 9.29
N TYR A 116 -15.23 -7.71 10.47
CA TYR A 116 -15.42 -8.57 11.64
C TYR A 116 -16.91 -8.81 11.83
N HIS A 117 -17.28 -10.04 12.19
CA HIS A 117 -18.59 -10.31 12.76
C HIS A 117 -18.51 -10.02 14.27
N ASP A 118 -19.49 -9.30 14.81
CA ASP A 118 -19.54 -8.95 16.23
C ASP A 118 -19.44 -10.23 17.08
N GLY A 119 -18.30 -10.41 17.76
CA GLY A 119 -18.01 -11.56 18.62
C GLY A 119 -16.77 -12.38 18.26
N GLU A 120 -16.32 -12.35 17.00
CA GLU A 120 -15.11 -13.08 16.57
C GLU A 120 -13.86 -12.22 16.77
N LYS A 121 -13.29 -12.28 17.98
CA LYS A 121 -11.95 -11.75 18.23
C LYS A 121 -10.91 -12.68 17.61
N SER A 122 -10.35 -12.19 16.50
CA SER A 122 -9.01 -12.40 15.97
C SER A 122 -8.97 -13.09 14.60
N GLY A 123 -8.81 -12.27 13.55
CA GLY A 123 -8.38 -12.73 12.23
C GLY A 123 -6.87 -13.06 12.17
N TYR A 124 -6.25 -13.36 13.32
CA TYR A 124 -4.82 -13.62 13.43
C TYR A 124 -4.55 -15.12 13.27
N VAL A 125 -3.54 -15.44 12.45
CA VAL A 125 -3.20 -16.81 12.13
C VAL A 125 -2.11 -17.29 13.08
N LEU A 126 -2.27 -18.50 13.61
CA LEU A 126 -1.25 -19.17 14.41
C LEU A 126 -0.07 -19.59 13.53
N GLU A 127 1.17 -19.25 13.92
CA GLU A 127 2.37 -19.78 13.27
C GLU A 127 2.74 -21.14 13.85
N LYS A 128 2.92 -21.19 15.17
CA LYS A 128 3.32 -22.42 15.89
C LYS A 128 3.02 -22.33 17.38
N VAL A 129 2.87 -23.49 18.00
CA VAL A 129 2.90 -23.64 19.47
C VAL A 129 4.36 -23.74 19.91
N LEU A 130 4.78 -22.91 20.86
CA LEU A 130 6.16 -22.86 21.36
C LEU A 130 6.37 -23.78 22.56
N ARG A 131 5.46 -23.71 23.53
CA ARG A 131 5.52 -24.40 24.82
C ARG A 131 4.10 -24.68 25.31
N GLN A 132 3.96 -25.63 26.21
CA GLN A 132 2.69 -25.93 26.87
C GLN A 132 2.92 -26.04 28.38
N ARG A 133 2.03 -25.44 29.17
CA ARG A 133 2.04 -25.52 30.63
C ARG A 133 0.64 -25.94 31.09
N GLY A 134 0.46 -27.21 31.41
CA GLY A 134 -0.89 -27.76 31.63
C GLY A 134 -1.75 -27.56 30.38
N ASN A 135 -2.96 -27.01 30.53
CA ASN A 135 -3.89 -26.72 29.42
C ASN A 135 -3.70 -25.33 28.79
N GLN A 136 -2.56 -24.67 29.01
CA GLN A 136 -2.25 -23.39 28.40
C GLN A 136 -1.10 -23.55 27.40
N PRO A 137 -1.37 -23.54 26.09
CA PRO A 137 -0.33 -23.39 25.08
C PRO A 137 0.16 -21.94 24.95
N CYS A 138 1.47 -21.78 24.79
CA CYS A 138 2.12 -20.53 24.39
C CYS A 138 2.21 -20.48 22.87
N LEU A 139 1.53 -19.52 22.25
CA LEU A 139 1.40 -19.40 20.81
C LEU A 139 2.38 -18.36 20.25
N LYS A 140 2.96 -18.66 19.10
CA LYS A 140 3.62 -17.68 18.23
C LYS A 140 2.68 -17.33 17.09
N TRP A 141 2.35 -16.05 16.96
CA TRP A 141 1.46 -15.55 15.92
C TRP A 141 2.20 -15.31 14.61
N LEU A 142 1.56 -15.64 13.49
CA LEU A 142 2.14 -15.51 12.16
C LEU A 142 2.30 -14.02 11.79
N GLY A 143 3.53 -13.64 11.48
CA GLY A 143 3.85 -12.27 11.06
C GLY A 143 4.16 -11.31 12.21
N PHE A 144 4.15 -11.78 13.46
CA PHE A 144 4.55 -11.01 14.64
C PHE A 144 5.88 -11.48 15.19
N ASP A 145 6.60 -10.58 15.87
CA ASP A 145 7.82 -10.94 16.59
C ASP A 145 7.50 -11.64 17.94
N SER A 146 8.54 -12.16 18.59
CA SER A 146 8.38 -12.93 19.82
C SER A 146 7.81 -12.13 21.00
N SER A 147 7.81 -10.80 20.96
CA SER A 147 7.19 -9.98 22.01
C SER A 147 5.67 -10.15 22.07
N HIS A 148 5.05 -10.64 20.99
CA HIS A 148 3.60 -10.83 20.87
C HIS A 148 3.15 -12.23 21.29
N ASN A 149 4.08 -13.11 21.69
CA ASN A 149 3.73 -14.47 22.10
C ASN A 149 2.81 -14.44 23.32
N SER A 150 1.68 -15.13 23.22
CA SER A 150 0.67 -15.15 24.29
C SER A 150 0.37 -16.56 24.74
N TRP A 151 0.02 -16.69 26.02
CA TRP A 151 -0.58 -17.90 26.56
C TRP A 151 -2.09 -17.80 26.37
N ILE A 152 -2.69 -18.84 25.82
CA ILE A 152 -4.14 -18.90 25.60
C ILE A 152 -4.65 -20.18 26.25
N ASP A 153 -5.86 -20.15 26.80
CA ASP A 153 -6.52 -21.35 27.28
C ASP A 153 -7.02 -22.19 26.10
N GLU A 154 -6.90 -23.51 26.20
CA GLU A 154 -7.42 -24.45 25.18
C GLU A 154 -8.90 -24.25 24.84
N THR A 155 -9.69 -23.64 25.73
CA THR A 155 -11.11 -23.32 25.50
C THR A 155 -11.33 -22.11 24.59
N ASN A 156 -10.32 -21.28 24.36
CA ASN A 156 -10.35 -20.08 23.51
C ASN A 156 -9.62 -20.29 22.16
N LEU A 157 -9.28 -21.54 21.84
CA LEU A 157 -8.73 -21.98 20.55
C LEU A 157 -9.88 -22.32 19.57
#